data_AF-A0A6V7VL34-F1
#
_entry.id   AF-A0A6V7VL34-F1
#
_cell.length_a   1.000
_cell.length_b   1.000
_cell.length_c   1.000
_cell.angle_alpha   90.00
_cell.angle_beta   90.00
_cell.angle_gamma   90.00
#
_symmetry.space_group_name_H-M   'P 1'
#
loop_
_entity.id
_entity.type
_entity.pdbx_description
1 polymer ?
#
loop_
_entity_poly.entity_id
_entity_poly.type
_entity_poly.pdbx_seq_one_letter_code
_entity_poly.pdbx_strand_id
1 'polypeptide(L)'
;MYLLSPCLLNLPYFLFFLTILTWLAIYTPLRRRKFNFVKNAILGYIIVHFLVLIAYQFVFFQQFVEPSSFIARLFGLPVLIKYTGLHWWDFQLNEKVGIVPFLNFVSLPILYLILSIQLSWTKDGTKSRSLTATDHSSRGQGEGDDESLHDELLLNSAGNDSVDIIALQRITSHVMDREKIKKLIKSRRKTISGAAAATLFLTLQEITYLFLYHCYVFALVSMLVWALLYHSIIGLIFLILACFLWALVDSRKWSFRLSPLILAYVELLLIAQYIYNMDLAKELKNDDLLEIIGFKYEENKTRAFVTIVIKLLLSLPFFALSRLNLREIKYNSLSTQDRLKHLKNYGTFDESNIDGGGGKLVGVEERKEIHFVFISKALTKYWIFLVVICLLFNTPLASSNNLFSIGFFIFFVFLLLIFQISFRFFRNTIFAFLTLLIIYSSLVLISIYCYQFPSVPEFLNKLTGLNLKLAEEIGLQKYEGEDFGVLFFRLIKLISLIIVTMLQLKFFHHAWSKLVRTPSDISQADIEIIACSSRE
;
A
#
# COMPACT_ATOMS: atom_id res chain seq x y z
N MET A 1 -9.78 -6.73 -16.01
CA MET A 1 -10.82 -7.36 -16.87
C MET A 1 -11.42 -8.60 -16.22
N TYR A 2 -10.64 -9.54 -15.69
CA TYR A 2 -11.17 -10.74 -15.03
C TYR A 2 -11.86 -10.52 -13.68
N LEU A 3 -11.64 -9.35 -13.06
CA LEU A 3 -12.43 -8.90 -11.90
C LEU A 3 -13.83 -8.39 -12.29
N LEU A 4 -14.08 -8.10 -13.57
CA LEU A 4 -15.36 -7.56 -14.05
C LEU A 4 -16.47 -8.63 -14.07
N SER A 5 -16.09 -9.90 -14.16
CA SER A 5 -17.01 -11.06 -14.13
C SER A 5 -16.44 -12.10 -13.16
N PRO A 6 -16.74 -11.98 -11.85
CA PRO A 6 -16.36 -12.99 -10.88
C PRO A 6 -17.09 -14.30 -11.18
N CYS A 7 -16.33 -15.32 -11.55
CA CYS A 7 -16.85 -16.66 -11.79
C CYS A 7 -15.77 -17.71 -11.47
N LEU A 8 -16.18 -18.97 -11.33
CA LEU A 8 -15.26 -20.03 -10.96
C LEU A 8 -14.16 -20.22 -12.02
N LEU A 9 -14.49 -20.04 -13.30
CA LEU A 9 -13.50 -20.14 -14.39
C LEU A 9 -12.49 -18.99 -14.39
N ASN A 10 -12.86 -17.83 -13.87
CA ASN A 10 -11.97 -16.67 -13.76
C ASN A 10 -11.13 -16.66 -12.48
N LEU A 11 -11.48 -17.47 -11.48
CA LEU A 11 -10.77 -17.57 -10.20
C LEU A 11 -9.27 -17.91 -10.37
N PRO A 12 -8.85 -18.88 -11.22
CA PRO A 12 -7.43 -19.16 -11.41
C PRO A 12 -6.61 -17.98 -11.92
N TYR A 13 -7.19 -17.10 -12.75
CA TYR A 13 -6.49 -15.88 -13.20
C TYR A 13 -6.30 -14.89 -12.06
N PHE A 14 -7.31 -14.75 -11.20
CA PHE A 14 -7.22 -13.89 -10.03
C PHE A 14 -6.20 -14.41 -9.02
N LEU A 15 -6.19 -15.73 -8.76
CA LEU A 15 -5.19 -16.36 -7.89
C LEU A 15 -3.78 -16.25 -8.46
N PHE A 16 -3.60 -16.39 -9.78
CA PHE A 16 -2.31 -16.18 -10.41
C PHE A 16 -1.82 -14.74 -10.25
N PHE A 17 -2.72 -13.77 -10.47
CA PHE A 17 -2.42 -12.36 -10.27
C PHE A 17 -2.01 -12.07 -8.82
N LEU A 18 -2.76 -12.56 -7.83
CA LEU A 18 -2.40 -12.42 -6.42
C LEU A 18 -1.05 -13.09 -6.13
N THR A 19 -0.83 -14.31 -6.60
CA THR A 19 0.44 -15.04 -6.39
C THR A 19 1.64 -14.26 -6.97
N ILE A 20 1.49 -13.60 -8.12
CA ILE A 20 2.53 -12.72 -8.67
C ILE A 20 2.77 -11.51 -7.77
N LEU A 21 1.71 -10.87 -7.25
CA LEU A 21 1.86 -9.75 -6.33
C LEU A 21 2.50 -10.17 -5.01
N THR A 22 2.08 -11.30 -4.45
CA THR A 22 2.67 -11.90 -3.25
C THR A 22 4.13 -12.24 -3.50
N TRP A 23 4.46 -12.82 -4.66
CA TRP A 23 5.85 -13.05 -5.03
C TRP A 23 6.64 -11.74 -5.16
N LEU A 24 6.07 -10.69 -5.76
CA LEU A 24 6.72 -9.39 -5.82
C LEU A 24 6.93 -8.83 -4.39
N ALA A 25 6.04 -9.12 -3.45
CA ALA A 25 6.22 -8.77 -2.05
C ALA A 25 7.29 -9.65 -1.37
N ILE A 26 7.31 -10.95 -1.64
CA ILE A 26 8.30 -11.88 -1.10
C ILE A 26 9.61 -11.70 -1.87
N TYR A 27 10.52 -10.85 -1.38
CA TYR A 27 11.82 -10.46 -1.94
C TYR A 27 12.80 -11.64 -2.22
N THR A 28 12.33 -12.62 -2.98
CA THR A 28 12.96 -13.91 -3.30
C THR A 28 13.06 -14.02 -4.81
N PRO A 29 14.23 -14.37 -5.35
CA PRO A 29 14.40 -14.55 -6.78
C PRO A 29 13.64 -15.80 -7.25
N LEU A 30 12.72 -15.65 -8.21
CA LEU A 30 12.04 -16.80 -8.85
C LEU A 30 13.03 -17.48 -9.81
N ARG A 31 13.18 -18.80 -9.64
CA ARG A 31 13.84 -19.63 -10.65
C ARG A 31 13.01 -19.58 -11.93
N ARG A 32 13.66 -19.21 -13.04
CA ARG A 32 13.03 -19.00 -14.33
C ARG A 32 12.24 -20.21 -14.83
N ARG A 33 12.74 -21.43 -14.60
CA ARG A 33 12.03 -22.68 -14.92
C ARG A 33 10.67 -22.79 -14.24
N LYS A 34 10.57 -22.50 -12.94
CA LYS A 34 9.31 -22.58 -12.18
C LYS A 34 8.31 -21.55 -12.66
N PHE A 35 8.78 -20.33 -12.95
CA PHE A 35 7.91 -19.27 -13.44
C PHE A 35 7.38 -19.55 -14.86
N ASN A 36 8.23 -20.03 -15.75
CA ASN A 36 7.83 -20.44 -17.10
C ASN A 36 6.89 -21.65 -17.08
N PHE A 37 7.08 -22.59 -16.16
CA PHE A 37 6.15 -23.71 -15.95
C PHE A 37 4.75 -23.22 -15.55
N VAL A 38 4.65 -22.30 -14.58
CA VAL A 38 3.35 -21.73 -14.16
C VAL A 38 2.70 -20.95 -15.30
N LYS A 39 3.46 -20.14 -16.05
CA LYS A 39 2.95 -19.44 -17.25
C LYS A 39 2.37 -20.41 -18.29
N ASN A 40 3.09 -21.50 -18.59
CA ASN A 40 2.63 -22.53 -19.52
C ASN A 40 1.34 -23.21 -19.05
N ALA A 41 1.24 -23.53 -17.76
CA ALA A 41 0.03 -24.12 -17.18
C ALA A 41 -1.19 -23.20 -17.35
N ILE A 42 -1.02 -21.90 -17.12
CA ILE A 42 -2.08 -20.91 -17.30
C ILE A 42 -2.42 -20.71 -18.77
N LEU A 43 -1.42 -20.73 -19.65
CA LEU A 43 -1.64 -20.65 -21.09
C LEU A 43 -2.52 -21.81 -21.59
N GLY A 44 -2.22 -23.03 -21.15
CA GLY A 44 -3.05 -24.21 -21.40
C GLY A 44 -4.47 -24.06 -20.84
N TYR A 45 -4.60 -23.52 -19.62
CA TYR A 45 -5.89 -23.24 -19.01
C TYR A 45 -6.71 -22.20 -19.79
N ILE A 46 -6.10 -21.15 -20.34
CA ILE A 46 -6.79 -20.17 -21.19
C ILE A 46 -7.38 -20.83 -22.44
N ILE A 47 -6.64 -21.74 -23.09
CA ILE A 47 -7.14 -22.47 -24.26
C ILE A 47 -8.38 -23.30 -23.88
N VAL A 48 -8.30 -24.07 -22.79
CA VAL A 48 -9.42 -24.89 -22.33
C VAL A 48 -10.63 -24.03 -21.95
N HIS A 49 -10.41 -22.95 -21.20
CA HIS A 49 -11.47 -22.04 -20.79
C HIS A 49 -12.13 -21.36 -22.01
N PHE A 50 -11.35 -20.90 -22.97
CA PHE A 50 -11.89 -20.30 -24.20
C PHE A 50 -12.67 -21.32 -25.03
N LEU A 51 -12.20 -22.57 -25.12
CA LEU A 51 -12.93 -23.67 -25.77
C LEU A 51 -14.27 -23.92 -25.07
N VAL A 52 -14.30 -23.95 -23.73
CA VAL A 52 -15.55 -24.11 -22.96
C VAL A 52 -16.54 -22.98 -23.25
N LEU A 53 -16.07 -21.72 -23.32
CA LEU A 53 -16.94 -20.59 -23.65
C LEU A 53 -17.50 -20.66 -25.07
N ILE A 54 -16.69 -21.08 -26.05
CA ILE A 54 -17.13 -21.30 -27.43
C ILE A 54 -18.12 -22.46 -27.50
N ALA A 55 -17.80 -23.59 -26.86
CA ALA A 55 -18.65 -24.77 -26.82
C ALA A 55 -20.04 -24.41 -26.28
N TYR A 56 -20.12 -23.60 -25.23
CA TYR A 56 -21.37 -23.14 -24.66
C TYR A 56 -22.19 -22.19 -25.56
N GLN A 57 -21.59 -21.58 -26.60
CA GLN A 57 -22.37 -20.80 -27.57
C GLN A 57 -23.22 -21.66 -28.51
N PHE A 58 -22.93 -22.97 -28.64
CA PHE A 58 -23.76 -23.87 -29.43
C PHE A 58 -25.05 -24.25 -28.69
N VAL A 59 -26.16 -24.29 -29.43
CA VAL A 59 -27.51 -24.61 -28.91
C VAL A 59 -27.54 -25.93 -28.13
N PHE A 60 -26.79 -26.94 -28.61
CA PHE A 60 -26.71 -28.25 -27.96
C PHE A 60 -26.30 -28.14 -26.48
N PHE A 61 -25.22 -27.41 -26.18
CA PHE A 61 -24.72 -27.29 -24.81
C PHE A 61 -25.63 -26.41 -23.92
N GLN A 62 -26.36 -25.45 -24.51
CA GLN A 62 -27.35 -24.64 -23.80
C GLN A 62 -28.61 -25.44 -23.42
N GLN A 63 -28.89 -26.55 -24.13
CA GLN A 63 -29.97 -27.48 -23.76
C GLN A 63 -29.56 -28.39 -22.60
N PHE A 64 -28.29 -28.80 -22.51
CA PHE A 64 -27.79 -29.60 -21.38
C PHE A 64 -27.60 -28.79 -20.10
N VAL A 65 -27.10 -27.57 -20.22
CA VAL A 65 -26.90 -26.66 -19.09
C VAL A 65 -27.74 -25.41 -19.34
N GLU A 66 -28.90 -25.35 -18.69
CA GLU A 66 -29.81 -24.24 -18.89
C GLU A 66 -29.16 -22.92 -18.43
N PRO A 67 -29.30 -21.80 -19.16
CA PRO A 67 -28.71 -20.51 -18.79
C PRO A 67 -29.20 -19.96 -17.44
N SER A 68 -30.38 -20.40 -16.99
CA SER A 68 -30.98 -20.07 -15.70
C SER A 68 -30.47 -20.95 -14.55
N SER A 69 -29.70 -22.01 -14.86
CA SER A 69 -29.19 -22.96 -13.87
C SER A 69 -28.09 -22.37 -12.99
N PHE A 70 -27.91 -22.97 -11.82
CA PHE A 70 -26.80 -22.67 -10.91
C PHE A 70 -25.44 -22.87 -11.57
N ILE A 71 -25.27 -23.98 -12.30
CA ILE A 71 -24.03 -24.36 -12.95
C ILE A 71 -23.61 -23.30 -13.97
N ALA A 72 -24.55 -22.80 -14.79
CA ALA A 72 -24.27 -21.73 -15.74
C ALA A 72 -23.80 -20.43 -15.04
N ARG A 73 -24.39 -20.07 -13.89
CA ARG A 73 -23.98 -18.89 -13.11
C ARG A 73 -22.64 -19.07 -12.41
N LEU A 74 -22.41 -20.22 -11.79
CA LEU A 74 -21.18 -20.54 -11.05
C LEU A 74 -19.95 -20.50 -11.97
N PHE A 75 -20.04 -21.15 -13.13
CA PHE A 75 -18.98 -21.14 -14.14
C PHE A 75 -18.94 -19.82 -14.93
N GLY A 76 -19.99 -18.99 -14.84
CA GLY A 76 -20.08 -17.71 -15.52
C GLY A 76 -20.14 -17.89 -17.03
N LEU A 77 -21.08 -18.73 -17.50
CA LEU A 77 -21.31 -19.07 -18.89
C LEU A 77 -22.40 -18.17 -19.50
N PRO A 78 -22.05 -17.01 -20.10
CA PRO A 78 -23.03 -16.14 -20.73
C PRO A 78 -23.50 -16.71 -22.08
N VAL A 79 -24.80 -16.62 -22.34
CA VAL A 79 -25.36 -16.80 -23.68
C VAL A 79 -25.21 -15.49 -24.44
N LEU A 80 -24.15 -15.39 -25.25
CA LEU A 80 -23.86 -14.19 -26.05
C LEU A 80 -24.67 -14.21 -27.35
N ILE A 81 -24.89 -15.40 -27.90
CA ILE A 81 -25.59 -15.62 -29.17
C ILE A 81 -26.91 -16.33 -28.90
N LYS A 82 -28.02 -15.79 -29.42
CA LYS A 82 -29.34 -16.44 -29.44
C LYS A 82 -29.72 -16.79 -30.87
N TYR A 83 -30.30 -17.98 -31.04
CA TYR A 83 -30.80 -18.48 -32.32
C TYR A 83 -32.32 -18.27 -32.36
N THR A 84 -32.82 -17.50 -33.34
CA THR A 84 -34.21 -17.00 -33.34
C THR A 84 -35.15 -17.83 -34.22
N GLY A 85 -34.67 -18.80 -34.99
CA GLY A 85 -35.54 -19.77 -35.68
C GLY A 85 -34.96 -20.35 -36.98
N LEU A 86 -35.57 -21.49 -37.38
CA LEU A 86 -35.43 -22.40 -38.54
C LEU A 86 -34.06 -22.66 -39.21
N HIS A 87 -33.11 -21.73 -39.26
CA HIS A 87 -31.81 -21.92 -39.91
C HIS A 87 -30.65 -21.64 -38.96
N TRP A 88 -29.56 -22.40 -39.11
CA TRP A 88 -28.38 -22.32 -38.24
C TRP A 88 -27.54 -21.04 -38.40
N TRP A 89 -27.81 -20.24 -39.44
CA TRP A 89 -27.11 -18.98 -39.73
C TRP A 89 -27.85 -17.72 -39.26
N ASP A 90 -29.08 -17.82 -38.74
CA ASP A 90 -29.81 -16.67 -38.22
C ASP A 90 -29.55 -16.52 -36.71
N PHE A 91 -28.62 -15.63 -36.37
CA PHE A 91 -28.18 -15.42 -34.99
C PHE A 91 -28.28 -13.94 -34.59
N GLN A 92 -28.77 -13.69 -33.38
CA GLN A 92 -28.85 -12.37 -32.77
C GLN A 92 -27.96 -12.28 -31.53
N LEU A 93 -27.26 -11.15 -31.39
CA LEU A 93 -26.52 -10.81 -30.18
C LEU A 93 -27.52 -10.55 -29.04
N ASN A 94 -27.27 -11.19 -27.89
CA ASN A 94 -28.15 -11.08 -26.75
C ASN A 94 -27.90 -9.77 -25.98
N GLU A 95 -28.56 -8.68 -26.40
CA GLU A 95 -28.41 -7.34 -25.81
C GLU A 95 -28.75 -7.30 -24.30
N LYS A 96 -29.54 -8.25 -23.81
CA LYS A 96 -29.95 -8.34 -22.39
C LYS A 96 -28.83 -8.71 -21.42
N VAL A 97 -27.68 -9.21 -21.90
CA VAL A 97 -26.58 -9.73 -21.06
C VAL A 97 -25.54 -8.65 -20.68
N GLY A 98 -25.64 -7.46 -21.29
CA GLY A 98 -24.73 -6.33 -21.03
C GLY A 98 -23.33 -6.53 -21.61
N ILE A 99 -22.49 -5.48 -21.57
CA ILE A 99 -21.18 -5.46 -22.23
C ILE A 99 -20.08 -6.26 -21.49
N VAL A 100 -20.29 -6.52 -20.19
CA VAL A 100 -19.30 -7.11 -19.29
C VAL A 100 -18.92 -8.55 -19.67
N PRO A 101 -19.87 -9.46 -20.00
CA PRO A 101 -19.51 -10.82 -20.42
C PRO A 101 -18.91 -10.87 -21.83
N PHE A 102 -19.28 -9.92 -22.71
CA PHE A 102 -18.65 -9.78 -24.03
C PHE A 102 -17.17 -9.37 -23.90
N LEU A 103 -16.88 -8.40 -23.02
CA LEU A 103 -15.52 -8.05 -22.65
C LEU A 103 -14.77 -9.31 -22.18
N ASN A 104 -15.30 -10.07 -21.21
CA ASN A 104 -14.65 -11.29 -20.71
C ASN A 104 -14.25 -12.27 -21.85
N PHE A 105 -15.14 -12.48 -22.82
CA PHE A 105 -14.89 -13.34 -23.98
C PHE A 105 -13.72 -12.84 -24.84
N VAL A 106 -13.64 -11.53 -25.10
CA VAL A 106 -12.56 -10.92 -25.91
C VAL A 106 -11.25 -10.78 -25.12
N SER A 107 -11.28 -10.64 -23.79
CA SER A 107 -10.03 -10.57 -23.00
C SER A 107 -9.18 -11.83 -23.03
N LEU A 108 -9.80 -13.00 -23.10
CA LEU A 108 -9.09 -14.28 -23.02
C LEU A 108 -8.05 -14.46 -24.15
N PRO A 109 -8.40 -14.27 -25.44
CA PRO A 109 -7.41 -14.34 -26.50
C PRO A 109 -6.37 -13.22 -26.40
N ILE A 110 -6.75 -12.01 -25.96
CA ILE A 110 -5.79 -10.91 -25.74
C ILE A 110 -4.78 -11.28 -24.64
N LEU A 111 -5.25 -11.83 -23.52
CA LEU A 111 -4.40 -12.28 -22.43
C LEU A 111 -3.49 -13.42 -22.89
N TYR A 112 -4.01 -14.37 -23.67
CA TYR A 112 -3.23 -15.45 -24.27
C TYR A 112 -2.07 -14.89 -25.10
N LEU A 113 -2.33 -13.91 -25.97
CA LEU A 113 -1.31 -13.26 -26.80
C LEU A 113 -0.27 -12.54 -25.96
N ILE A 114 -0.69 -11.73 -24.98
CA ILE A 114 0.23 -11.00 -24.09
C ILE A 114 1.11 -11.98 -23.31
N LEU A 115 0.53 -13.03 -22.74
CA LEU A 115 1.26 -14.01 -21.95
C LEU A 115 2.20 -14.85 -22.83
N SER A 116 1.80 -15.16 -24.07
CA SER A 116 2.63 -15.86 -25.06
C SER A 116 3.84 -15.01 -25.48
N ILE A 117 3.63 -13.72 -25.75
CA ILE A 117 4.73 -12.77 -26.05
C ILE A 117 5.68 -12.68 -24.85
N GLN A 118 5.14 -12.50 -23.64
CA GLN A 118 5.94 -12.42 -22.43
C GLN A 118 6.72 -13.73 -22.18
N LEU A 119 6.11 -14.89 -22.44
CA LEU A 119 6.76 -16.19 -22.34
C LEU A 119 7.88 -16.31 -23.37
N SER A 120 7.66 -15.92 -24.63
CA SER A 120 8.69 -15.93 -25.68
C SER A 120 9.93 -15.14 -25.26
N TRP A 121 9.74 -13.94 -24.70
CA TRP A 121 10.84 -13.13 -24.16
C TRP A 121 11.53 -13.76 -22.94
N THR A 122 10.79 -14.54 -22.14
CA THR A 122 11.32 -15.18 -20.93
C THR A 122 11.84 -16.60 -21.17
N LYS A 123 11.60 -17.22 -22.34
CA LYS A 123 11.90 -18.64 -22.58
C LYS A 123 13.37 -18.84 -22.84
N ASP A 124 13.98 -17.99 -23.65
CA ASP A 124 15.38 -18.10 -24.06
C ASP A 124 16.31 -17.17 -23.27
N GLY A 125 15.73 -16.17 -22.60
CA GLY A 125 16.51 -15.23 -21.80
C GLY A 125 17.20 -14.27 -22.74
N THR A 126 17.60 -13.14 -22.21
CA THR A 126 18.16 -12.06 -23.02
C THR A 126 19.57 -12.33 -23.53
N LYS A 127 20.09 -13.56 -23.37
CA LYS A 127 21.44 -13.95 -23.81
C LYS A 127 21.55 -14.41 -25.27
N SER A 128 20.47 -14.50 -26.05
CA SER A 128 20.54 -15.04 -27.42
C SER A 128 20.18 -14.07 -28.56
N ARG A 129 20.66 -12.81 -28.52
CA ARG A 129 20.59 -11.94 -29.71
C ARG A 129 21.87 -11.16 -30.06
N SER A 130 22.97 -11.36 -29.34
CA SER A 130 24.23 -10.63 -29.59
C SER A 130 25.47 -11.52 -29.84
N LEU A 131 25.29 -12.80 -30.18
CA LEU A 131 26.41 -13.68 -30.55
C LEU A 131 26.16 -14.33 -31.91
N THR A 132 26.07 -13.49 -32.94
CA THR A 132 26.42 -13.87 -34.31
C THR A 132 27.48 -12.90 -34.82
N ALA A 133 28.59 -12.81 -34.10
CA ALA A 133 29.87 -12.36 -34.63
C ALA A 133 30.97 -12.79 -33.66
N THR A 134 31.99 -13.45 -34.20
CA THR A 134 33.32 -13.71 -33.64
C THR A 134 33.47 -14.69 -32.47
N ASP A 135 33.87 -15.90 -32.89
CA ASP A 135 35.06 -16.64 -32.45
C ASP A 135 35.08 -17.64 -31.29
N HIS A 136 35.95 -18.60 -31.54
CA HIS A 136 36.16 -19.89 -30.91
C HIS A 136 36.63 -19.83 -29.45
N SER A 137 36.44 -20.99 -28.79
CA SER A 137 37.14 -21.49 -27.60
C SER A 137 36.56 -21.08 -26.24
N SER A 138 35.77 -21.99 -25.65
CA SER A 138 36.21 -22.77 -24.49
C SER A 138 35.05 -23.65 -24.01
N ARG A 139 35.26 -24.96 -24.12
CA ARG A 139 34.37 -26.00 -23.64
C ARG A 139 34.59 -26.15 -22.14
N GLY A 140 33.90 -25.34 -21.35
CA GLY A 140 33.76 -25.47 -19.91
C GLY A 140 32.46 -26.18 -19.56
N GLN A 141 32.57 -27.38 -19.02
CA GLN A 141 31.48 -28.21 -18.52
C GLN A 141 31.01 -27.62 -17.18
N GLY A 142 29.96 -26.79 -17.21
CA GLY A 142 29.27 -26.28 -16.03
C GLY A 142 27.83 -26.78 -16.02
N GLU A 143 27.46 -27.52 -14.99
CA GLU A 143 26.07 -27.89 -14.71
C GLU A 143 25.16 -26.66 -14.75
N GLY A 144 23.95 -26.85 -15.27
CA GLY A 144 23.01 -25.78 -15.54
C GLY A 144 22.60 -25.01 -14.28
N ASP A 145 23.31 -23.93 -14.01
CA ASP A 145 22.89 -22.90 -13.08
C ASP A 145 21.65 -22.22 -13.64
N ASP A 146 20.49 -22.57 -13.09
CA ASP A 146 19.24 -21.85 -13.29
C ASP A 146 19.38 -20.43 -12.72
N GLU A 147 19.94 -19.53 -13.53
CA GLU A 147 19.98 -18.09 -13.25
C GLU A 147 18.55 -17.62 -12.94
N SER A 148 18.42 -16.88 -11.85
CA SER A 148 17.12 -16.35 -11.45
C SER A 148 16.73 -15.20 -12.39
N LEU A 149 15.44 -15.08 -12.70
CA LEU A 149 14.93 -14.01 -13.57
C LEU A 149 15.29 -12.61 -13.01
N HIS A 150 15.40 -12.51 -11.69
CA HIS A 150 15.78 -11.29 -11.00
C HIS A 150 17.26 -10.94 -11.21
N ASP A 151 18.14 -11.95 -11.21
CA ASP A 151 19.57 -11.74 -11.42
C ASP A 151 19.88 -11.45 -12.89
N GLU A 152 19.15 -12.05 -13.84
CA GLU A 152 19.26 -11.74 -15.28
C GLU A 152 18.83 -10.29 -15.60
N LEU A 153 17.76 -9.79 -14.94
CA LEU A 153 17.36 -8.37 -15.03
C LEU A 153 18.38 -7.40 -14.41
N LEU A 154 19.17 -7.84 -13.44
CA LEU A 154 20.25 -7.05 -12.85
C LEU A 154 21.56 -7.14 -13.66
N LEU A 155 21.87 -8.30 -14.24
CA LEU A 155 23.08 -8.57 -15.03
C LEU A 155 23.03 -7.90 -16.41
N ASN A 156 21.85 -7.81 -17.04
CA ASN A 156 21.67 -7.05 -18.28
C ASN A 156 21.94 -5.54 -18.13
N SER A 157 21.95 -5.00 -16.91
CA SER A 157 22.30 -3.60 -16.67
C SER A 157 23.81 -3.36 -16.66
N ALA A 158 24.63 -4.42 -16.56
CA ALA A 158 26.08 -4.31 -16.41
C ALA A 158 26.87 -4.64 -17.69
N GLY A 159 26.19 -5.16 -18.72
CA GLY A 159 26.82 -5.61 -19.96
C GLY A 159 26.06 -5.16 -21.21
N ASN A 160 26.00 -3.85 -21.45
CA ASN A 160 25.90 -3.28 -22.79
C ASN A 160 26.08 -1.76 -22.71
N ASP A 161 26.95 -1.24 -23.57
CA ASP A 161 27.10 0.19 -23.76
C ASP A 161 25.77 0.83 -24.18
N SER A 162 25.40 1.90 -23.46
CA SER A 162 24.48 2.96 -23.88
C SER A 162 23.05 2.59 -24.32
N VAL A 163 22.19 2.13 -23.40
CA VAL A 163 20.77 2.53 -23.37
C VAL A 163 20.27 2.47 -21.91
N ASP A 164 19.71 3.59 -21.43
CA ASP A 164 19.06 3.73 -20.13
C ASP A 164 17.92 2.69 -19.96
N ILE A 165 18.20 1.61 -19.22
CA ILE A 165 17.15 0.71 -18.72
C ILE A 165 17.11 0.83 -17.20
N ILE A 166 15.97 1.32 -16.74
CA ILE A 166 15.63 1.66 -15.36
C ILE A 166 15.62 0.39 -14.49
N ALA A 167 16.75 0.10 -13.84
CA ALA A 167 16.82 -0.85 -12.75
C ALA A 167 16.43 -0.16 -11.43
N LEU A 168 15.34 -0.63 -10.83
CA LEU A 168 14.68 -0.05 -9.66
C LEU A 168 15.63 0.11 -8.48
N GLN A 169 15.98 1.37 -8.20
CA GLN A 169 17.03 1.77 -7.28
C GLN A 169 16.70 1.43 -5.81
N ARG A 170 17.78 1.01 -5.15
CA ARG A 170 17.98 0.55 -3.78
C ARG A 170 17.67 1.61 -2.71
N ILE A 171 16.61 1.38 -1.92
CA ILE A 171 16.27 2.20 -0.73
C ILE A 171 15.77 1.25 0.39
N THR A 172 16.58 0.75 1.33
CA THR A 172 16.99 1.25 2.67
C THR A 172 17.64 0.01 3.37
N SER A 173 18.37 0.03 4.48
CA SER A 173 18.34 0.92 5.65
C SER A 173 19.71 1.06 6.34
N HIS A 174 19.84 2.17 7.07
CA HIS A 174 20.73 2.43 8.21
C HIS A 174 22.19 2.91 8.01
N VAL A 175 22.81 2.86 6.83
CA VAL A 175 24.13 3.51 6.65
C VAL A 175 24.29 4.06 5.24
N MET A 176 23.59 5.16 4.96
CA MET A 176 24.00 6.07 3.89
C MET A 176 24.06 7.45 4.52
N ASP A 177 25.28 7.84 4.91
CA ASP A 177 25.55 9.20 5.35
C ASP A 177 24.92 10.18 4.37
N ARG A 178 24.13 11.11 4.90
CA ARG A 178 23.68 12.31 4.19
C ARG A 178 24.84 12.99 3.45
N GLU A 179 26.06 12.86 3.96
CA GLU A 179 27.28 13.40 3.37
C GLU A 179 27.79 12.62 2.14
N LYS A 180 27.66 11.29 2.13
CA LYS A 180 27.97 10.48 0.93
C LYS A 180 26.98 10.74 -0.19
N ILE A 181 25.70 11.00 0.13
CA ILE A 181 24.69 11.42 -0.84
C ILE A 181 25.05 12.79 -1.44
N LYS A 182 25.44 13.78 -0.62
CA LYS A 182 25.92 15.09 -1.11
C LYS A 182 27.12 14.97 -2.05
N LYS A 183 28.10 14.11 -1.72
CA LYS A 183 29.28 13.86 -2.57
C LYS A 183 28.93 13.13 -3.88
N LEU A 184 28.04 12.13 -3.82
CA LEU A 184 27.56 11.38 -4.99
C LEU A 184 26.72 12.25 -5.94
N ILE A 185 25.89 13.15 -5.41
CA ILE A 185 25.11 14.10 -6.21
C ILE A 185 26.02 15.11 -6.92
N LYS A 186 27.05 15.62 -6.24
CA LYS A 186 28.04 16.53 -6.83
C LYS A 186 28.82 15.89 -7.99
N SER A 187 29.10 14.58 -7.88
CA SER A 187 29.77 13.81 -8.94
C SER A 187 28.85 13.51 -10.14
N ARG A 188 27.59 13.10 -9.88
CA ARG A 188 26.60 12.73 -10.93
C ARG A 188 26.11 13.91 -11.78
N ARG A 189 26.27 15.14 -11.29
CA ARG A 189 25.90 16.39 -11.97
C ARG A 189 26.88 16.77 -13.09
N LYS A 190 28.12 16.26 -13.08
CA LYS A 190 29.12 16.52 -14.13
C LYS A 190 28.88 15.73 -15.43
N THR A 191 28.10 14.65 -15.40
CA THR A 191 28.03 13.68 -16.51
C THR A 191 26.75 13.71 -17.35
N ILE A 192 25.70 14.45 -16.95
CA ILE A 192 24.41 14.44 -17.66
C ILE A 192 24.14 15.79 -18.33
N SER A 193 24.30 15.83 -19.66
CA SER A 193 24.06 16.98 -20.56
C SER A 193 22.57 17.33 -20.76
N GLY A 194 21.74 17.16 -19.73
CA GLY A 194 20.29 17.34 -19.79
C GLY A 194 19.75 17.89 -18.47
N ALA A 195 19.98 19.18 -18.22
CA ALA A 195 19.77 19.80 -16.90
C ALA A 195 18.35 19.61 -16.31
N ALA A 196 17.31 19.63 -17.15
CA ALA A 196 15.91 19.52 -16.71
C ALA A 196 15.47 18.06 -16.40
N ALA A 197 15.85 17.10 -17.24
CA ALA A 197 15.53 15.68 -17.02
C ALA A 197 16.31 15.11 -15.82
N ALA A 198 17.57 15.51 -15.66
CA ALA A 198 18.38 15.14 -14.52
C ALA A 198 17.83 15.71 -13.19
N THR A 199 17.36 16.96 -13.17
CA THR A 199 16.74 17.53 -11.96
C THR A 199 15.42 16.85 -11.62
N LEU A 200 14.56 16.54 -12.60
CA LEU A 200 13.31 15.81 -12.36
C LEU A 200 13.55 14.39 -11.86
N PHE A 201 14.53 13.68 -12.41
CA PHE A 201 14.89 12.34 -11.96
C PHE A 201 15.39 12.34 -10.51
N LEU A 202 16.23 13.31 -10.15
CA LEU A 202 16.76 13.45 -8.79
C LEU A 202 15.69 13.85 -7.77
N THR A 203 14.77 14.77 -8.12
CA THR A 203 13.67 15.12 -7.21
C THR A 203 12.69 13.97 -7.03
N LEU A 204 12.40 13.20 -8.08
CA LEU A 204 11.60 11.99 -8.00
C LEU A 204 12.26 10.92 -7.13
N GLN A 205 13.58 10.77 -7.20
CA GLN A 205 14.33 9.83 -6.37
C GLN A 205 14.23 10.17 -4.88
N GLU A 206 14.36 11.44 -4.51
CA GLU A 206 14.23 11.91 -3.12
C GLU A 206 12.79 11.75 -2.59
N ILE A 207 11.78 12.05 -3.41
CA ILE A 207 10.36 11.84 -3.04
C ILE A 207 10.07 10.35 -2.87
N THR A 208 10.60 9.51 -3.76
CA THR A 208 10.45 8.05 -3.67
C THR A 208 11.12 7.52 -2.40
N TYR A 209 12.29 8.07 -2.02
CA TYR A 209 12.96 7.73 -0.77
C TYR A 209 12.11 8.08 0.46
N LEU A 210 11.54 9.28 0.49
CA LEU A 210 10.65 9.71 1.56
C LEU A 210 9.42 8.80 1.66
N PHE A 211 8.79 8.51 0.53
CA PHE A 211 7.62 7.63 0.48
C PHE A 211 7.95 6.23 0.97
N LEU A 212 9.11 5.68 0.57
CA LEU A 212 9.51 4.33 0.95
C LEU A 212 9.89 4.22 2.43
N TYR A 213 10.58 5.22 2.97
CA TYR A 213 10.91 5.28 4.39
C TYR A 213 9.65 5.37 5.27
N HIS A 214 8.62 6.08 4.80
CA HIS A 214 7.34 6.25 5.49
C HIS A 214 6.22 5.33 4.98
N CYS A 215 6.55 4.30 4.20
CA CYS A 215 5.60 3.37 3.61
C CYS A 215 4.68 2.70 4.65
N TYR A 216 5.20 2.43 5.85
CA TYR A 216 4.41 1.88 6.96
C TYR A 216 3.26 2.79 7.41
N VAL A 217 3.43 4.12 7.33
CA VAL A 217 2.36 5.07 7.67
C VAL A 217 1.23 4.96 6.66
N PHE A 218 1.55 4.89 5.37
CA PHE A 218 0.57 4.69 4.31
C PHE A 218 -0.16 3.36 4.48
N ALA A 219 0.53 2.28 4.85
CA ALA A 219 -0.12 0.99 5.14
C ALA A 219 -1.11 1.07 6.31
N LEU A 220 -0.74 1.75 7.40
CA LEU A 220 -1.63 1.92 8.56
C LEU A 220 -2.83 2.83 8.25
N VAL A 221 -2.63 3.90 7.48
CA VAL A 221 -3.74 4.73 6.99
C VAL A 221 -4.65 3.94 6.05
N SER A 222 -4.07 3.12 5.16
CA SER A 222 -4.83 2.26 4.25
C SER A 222 -5.75 1.29 5.01
N MET A 223 -5.21 0.68 6.06
CA MET A 223 -5.93 -0.22 6.97
C MET A 223 -7.08 0.47 7.69
N LEU A 224 -6.83 1.69 8.19
CA LEU A 224 -7.84 2.53 8.82
C LEU A 224 -8.96 2.88 7.83
N VAL A 225 -8.61 3.35 6.65
CA VAL A 225 -9.57 3.71 5.59
C VAL A 225 -10.39 2.49 5.17
N TRP A 226 -9.80 1.30 5.11
CA TRP A 226 -10.52 0.06 4.77
C TRP A 226 -11.62 -0.20 5.78
N ALA A 227 -11.25 -0.20 7.06
CA ALA A 227 -12.16 -0.49 8.15
C ALA A 227 -13.39 0.43 8.15
N LEU A 228 -13.18 1.70 7.78
CA LEU A 228 -14.21 2.73 7.81
C LEU A 228 -15.05 2.81 6.54
N LEU A 229 -14.47 2.56 5.37
CA LEU A 229 -15.22 2.50 4.11
C LEU A 229 -16.16 1.29 4.10
N TYR A 230 -15.75 0.18 4.71
CA TYR A 230 -16.50 -1.06 4.76
C TYR A 230 -16.74 -1.46 6.22
N HIS A 231 -17.81 -0.93 6.80
CA HIS A 231 -18.22 -1.28 8.17
C HIS A 231 -18.48 -2.79 8.29
N SER A 232 -17.69 -3.48 9.11
CA SER A 232 -17.65 -4.94 9.18
C SER A 232 -16.82 -5.46 10.34
N ILE A 233 -17.03 -6.71 10.78
CA ILE A 233 -16.15 -7.34 11.78
C ILE A 233 -14.71 -7.47 11.24
N ILE A 234 -14.56 -7.81 9.97
CA ILE A 234 -13.24 -7.84 9.30
C ILE A 234 -12.54 -6.48 9.38
N GLY A 235 -13.30 -5.41 9.14
CA GLY A 235 -12.86 -4.03 9.29
C GLY A 235 -12.51 -3.68 10.74
N LEU A 236 -13.27 -4.16 11.73
CA LEU A 236 -12.98 -3.97 13.15
C LEU A 236 -11.59 -4.51 13.52
N ILE A 237 -11.23 -5.69 13.02
CA ILE A 237 -9.89 -6.28 13.25
C ILE A 237 -8.81 -5.35 12.67
N PHE A 238 -9.04 -4.79 11.48
CA PHE A 238 -8.13 -3.80 10.90
C PHE A 238 -8.03 -2.51 11.70
N LEU A 239 -9.17 -2.00 12.18
CA LEU A 239 -9.22 -0.79 12.99
C LEU A 239 -8.45 -0.96 14.30
N ILE A 240 -8.72 -2.03 15.05
CA ILE A 240 -8.03 -2.33 16.31
C ILE A 240 -6.53 -2.45 16.06
N LEU A 241 -6.13 -3.17 15.01
CA LEU A 241 -4.72 -3.39 14.74
C LEU A 241 -4.00 -2.12 14.25
N ALA A 242 -4.64 -1.26 13.45
CA ALA A 242 -4.10 0.04 13.07
C ALA A 242 -3.92 0.95 14.30
N CYS A 243 -4.95 1.05 15.14
CA CYS A 243 -4.92 1.81 16.40
C CYS A 243 -3.84 1.31 17.36
N PHE A 244 -3.74 -0.02 17.54
CA PHE A 244 -2.70 -0.64 18.36
C PHE A 244 -1.30 -0.31 17.85
N LEU A 245 -1.04 -0.50 16.55
CA LEU A 245 0.26 -0.19 15.96
C LEU A 245 0.60 1.30 16.05
N TRP A 246 -0.39 2.20 16.03
CA TRP A 246 -0.18 3.64 16.25
C TRP A 246 0.14 4.03 17.69
N ALA A 247 -0.41 3.32 18.67
CA ALA A 247 -0.11 3.57 20.08
C ALA A 247 1.32 3.15 20.49
N LEU A 248 1.96 2.25 19.73
CA LEU A 248 3.33 1.80 20.00
C LEU A 248 4.38 2.86 19.62
N VAL A 249 5.35 3.08 20.51
CA VAL A 249 6.48 4.00 20.30
C VAL A 249 7.28 3.66 19.03
N ASP A 250 7.61 2.37 18.83
CA ASP A 250 8.36 1.87 17.68
C ASP A 250 7.45 1.30 16.58
N SER A 251 6.43 2.04 16.15
CA SER A 251 5.43 1.51 15.20
C SER A 251 6.02 0.99 13.89
N ARG A 252 7.14 1.57 13.41
CA ARG A 252 7.83 1.10 12.19
C ARG A 252 8.31 -0.34 12.37
N LYS A 253 9.00 -0.63 13.47
CA LYS A 253 9.56 -1.96 13.77
C LYS A 253 8.45 -3.01 13.92
N TRP A 254 7.38 -2.66 14.64
CA TRP A 254 6.25 -3.56 14.85
C TRP A 254 5.42 -3.79 13.58
N SER A 255 5.21 -2.73 12.79
CA SER A 255 4.54 -2.83 11.49
C SER A 255 5.31 -3.72 10.51
N PHE A 256 6.63 -3.64 10.48
CA PHE A 256 7.45 -4.58 9.68
C PHE A 256 7.34 -6.02 10.17
N ARG A 257 7.46 -6.26 11.48
CA ARG A 257 7.32 -7.62 12.05
C ARG A 257 5.98 -8.27 11.73
N LEU A 258 4.89 -7.48 11.81
CA LEU A 258 3.54 -7.97 11.57
C LEU A 258 3.14 -7.98 10.08
N SER A 259 3.91 -7.31 9.22
CA SER A 259 3.62 -7.17 7.80
C SER A 259 3.28 -8.48 7.06
N PRO A 260 4.00 -9.62 7.23
CA PRO A 260 3.64 -10.85 6.51
C PRO A 260 2.30 -11.43 6.97
N LEU A 261 1.95 -11.28 8.25
CA LEU A 261 0.66 -11.74 8.80
C LEU A 261 -0.49 -10.87 8.29
N ILE A 262 -0.29 -9.53 8.28
CA ILE A 262 -1.27 -8.61 7.69
C ILE A 262 -1.47 -8.91 6.21
N LEU A 263 -0.39 -9.15 5.46
CA LEU A 263 -0.48 -9.44 4.03
C LEU A 263 -1.25 -10.75 3.76
N ALA A 264 -0.93 -11.82 4.48
CA ALA A 264 -1.64 -13.09 4.35
C ALA A 264 -3.14 -12.94 4.66
N TYR A 265 -3.48 -12.17 5.70
CA TYR A 265 -4.87 -11.87 6.02
C TYR A 265 -5.56 -11.07 4.91
N VAL A 266 -4.93 -10.02 4.36
CA VAL A 266 -5.48 -9.23 3.25
C VAL A 266 -5.71 -10.08 2.00
N GLU A 267 -4.78 -10.98 1.66
CA GLU A 267 -4.92 -11.89 0.52
C GLU A 267 -6.12 -12.84 0.68
N LEU A 268 -6.29 -13.43 1.88
CA LEU A 268 -7.45 -14.25 2.20
C LEU A 268 -8.76 -13.47 2.07
N LEU A 269 -8.79 -12.22 2.51
CA LEU A 269 -9.96 -11.35 2.37
C LEU A 269 -10.28 -11.02 0.92
N LEU A 270 -9.27 -10.78 0.08
CA LEU A 270 -9.46 -10.51 -1.34
C LEU A 270 -10.02 -11.74 -2.07
N ILE A 271 -9.54 -12.94 -1.72
CA ILE A 271 -10.07 -14.21 -2.25
C ILE A 271 -11.51 -14.42 -1.78
N ALA A 272 -11.79 -14.26 -0.48
CA ALA A 272 -13.13 -14.39 0.06
C ALA A 272 -14.11 -13.39 -0.58
N GLN A 273 -13.70 -12.13 -0.76
CA GLN A 273 -14.52 -11.12 -1.46
C GLN A 273 -14.77 -11.50 -2.91
N TYR A 274 -13.77 -12.04 -3.62
CA TYR A 274 -13.93 -12.48 -4.99
C TYR A 274 -14.97 -13.60 -5.10
N ILE A 275 -14.90 -14.59 -4.20
CA ILE A 275 -15.85 -15.72 -4.14
C ILE A 275 -17.25 -15.22 -3.83
N TYR A 276 -17.39 -14.30 -2.87
CA TYR A 276 -18.68 -13.76 -2.48
C TYR A 276 -19.34 -12.91 -3.57
N ASN A 277 -18.55 -12.27 -4.44
CA ASN A 277 -19.06 -11.49 -5.56
C ASN A 277 -19.51 -12.37 -6.75
N MET A 278 -19.32 -13.69 -6.70
CA MET A 278 -19.86 -14.61 -7.71
C MET A 278 -21.40 -14.64 -7.65
N ASP A 279 -22.06 -14.88 -8.77
CA ASP A 279 -23.52 -14.78 -8.96
C ASP A 279 -24.30 -15.95 -8.30
N LEU A 280 -24.11 -16.14 -6.98
CA LEU A 280 -24.72 -17.20 -6.15
C LEU A 280 -25.87 -16.70 -5.27
N ALA A 281 -26.33 -15.45 -5.42
CA ALA A 281 -27.32 -14.83 -4.53
C ALA A 281 -28.66 -15.56 -4.39
N LYS A 282 -29.04 -16.38 -5.38
CA LYS A 282 -30.28 -17.16 -5.28
C LYS A 282 -30.17 -18.36 -4.33
N GLU A 283 -28.96 -18.80 -4.00
CA GLU A 283 -28.71 -20.00 -3.18
C GLU A 283 -28.05 -19.68 -1.84
N LEU A 284 -27.27 -18.60 -1.78
CA LEU A 284 -26.78 -18.06 -0.52
C LEU A 284 -27.94 -17.28 0.11
N LYS A 285 -28.76 -17.94 0.92
CA LYS A 285 -29.74 -17.27 1.78
C LYS A 285 -29.04 -16.10 2.47
N ASN A 286 -29.67 -14.92 2.44
CA ASN A 286 -29.25 -13.74 3.19
C ASN A 286 -29.28 -14.09 4.68
N ASP A 287 -28.21 -14.71 5.18
CA ASP A 287 -27.99 -14.84 6.60
C ASP A 287 -27.39 -13.50 7.04
N ASP A 288 -28.08 -12.79 7.94
CA ASP A 288 -27.66 -11.52 8.54
C ASP A 288 -26.20 -11.57 9.05
N LEU A 289 -25.72 -12.76 9.38
CA LEU A 289 -24.34 -13.04 9.77
C LEU A 289 -23.30 -12.69 8.69
N LEU A 290 -23.57 -12.97 7.41
CA LEU A 290 -22.64 -12.67 6.31
C LEU A 290 -22.52 -11.16 6.06
N GLU A 291 -23.63 -10.43 6.24
CA GLU A 291 -23.64 -8.98 6.17
C GLU A 291 -22.82 -8.36 7.33
N ILE A 292 -23.00 -8.87 8.55
CA ILE A 292 -22.25 -8.42 9.74
C ILE A 292 -20.74 -8.72 9.60
N ILE A 293 -20.36 -9.86 9.02
CA ILE A 293 -18.95 -10.23 8.80
C ILE A 293 -18.26 -9.25 7.84
N GLY A 294 -19.00 -8.60 6.94
CA GLY A 294 -18.51 -7.55 6.04
C GLY A 294 -18.62 -7.83 4.55
N PHE A 295 -19.38 -8.86 4.19
CA PHE A 295 -19.62 -9.22 2.80
C PHE A 295 -21.04 -8.77 2.42
N LYS A 296 -21.18 -7.50 2.04
CA LYS A 296 -22.45 -6.98 1.53
C LYS A 296 -22.64 -7.45 0.09
N TYR A 297 -23.74 -8.16 -0.18
CA TYR A 297 -24.06 -8.58 -1.53
C TYR A 297 -24.55 -7.36 -2.31
N GLU A 298 -23.95 -7.12 -3.47
CA GLU A 298 -24.26 -5.95 -4.29
C GLU A 298 -24.82 -6.44 -5.63
N GLU A 299 -26.12 -6.23 -5.85
CA GLU A 299 -26.87 -6.74 -7.01
C GLU A 299 -26.26 -6.27 -8.36
N ASN A 300 -25.58 -5.12 -8.36
CA ASN A 300 -24.92 -4.57 -9.52
C ASN A 300 -23.49 -5.10 -9.68
N LYS A 301 -23.24 -5.86 -10.76
CA LYS A 301 -21.91 -6.39 -11.13
C LYS A 301 -20.83 -5.30 -11.23
N THR A 302 -21.19 -4.09 -11.64
CA THR A 302 -20.27 -2.94 -11.72
C THR A 302 -19.84 -2.44 -10.34
N ARG A 303 -20.74 -2.40 -9.36
CA ARG A 303 -20.41 -1.98 -7.99
C ARG A 303 -19.57 -3.04 -7.28
N ALA A 304 -19.89 -4.32 -7.47
CA ALA A 304 -19.08 -5.44 -7.01
C ALA A 304 -17.62 -5.35 -7.54
N PHE A 305 -17.44 -5.00 -8.82
CA PHE A 305 -16.13 -4.75 -9.41
C PHE A 305 -15.41 -3.57 -8.74
N VAL A 306 -16.08 -2.42 -8.63
CA VAL A 306 -15.50 -1.21 -7.99
C VAL A 306 -15.07 -1.52 -6.56
N THR A 307 -15.87 -2.26 -5.80
CA THR A 307 -15.57 -2.68 -4.44
C THR A 307 -14.29 -3.52 -4.37
N ILE A 308 -14.10 -4.52 -5.26
CA ILE A 308 -12.85 -5.29 -5.27
C ILE A 308 -11.67 -4.42 -5.69
N VAL A 309 -11.83 -3.53 -6.67
CA VAL A 309 -10.74 -2.65 -7.13
C VAL A 309 -10.30 -1.70 -6.03
N ILE A 310 -11.24 -1.10 -5.28
CA ILE A 310 -10.92 -0.25 -4.13
C ILE A 310 -10.17 -1.06 -3.08
N LYS A 311 -10.66 -2.26 -2.72
CA LYS A 311 -9.98 -3.16 -1.76
C LYS A 311 -8.58 -3.56 -2.24
N LEU A 312 -8.40 -3.83 -3.54
CA LEU A 312 -7.11 -4.13 -4.14
C LEU A 312 -6.17 -2.92 -4.11
N LEU A 313 -6.65 -1.72 -4.45
CA LEU A 313 -5.85 -0.49 -4.39
C LEU A 313 -5.38 -0.21 -2.95
N LEU A 314 -6.29 -0.39 -2.00
CA LEU A 314 -6.03 -0.24 -0.57
C LEU A 314 -5.12 -1.35 -0.01
N SER A 315 -4.95 -2.45 -0.73
CA SER A 315 -4.02 -3.51 -0.36
C SER A 315 -2.57 -3.25 -0.78
N LEU A 316 -2.32 -2.43 -1.82
CA LEU A 316 -0.98 -2.18 -2.38
C LEU A 316 0.06 -1.73 -1.34
N PRO A 317 -0.27 -0.84 -0.37
CA PRO A 317 0.67 -0.47 0.68
C PRO A 317 1.15 -1.66 1.54
N PHE A 318 0.34 -2.71 1.73
CA PHE A 318 0.76 -3.90 2.49
C PHE A 318 1.75 -4.76 1.71
N PHE A 319 1.56 -4.91 0.39
CA PHE A 319 2.53 -5.59 -0.48
C PHE A 319 3.88 -4.86 -0.46
N ALA A 320 3.85 -3.51 -0.57
CA ALA A 320 5.05 -2.69 -0.47
C ALA A 320 5.73 -2.80 0.91
N LEU A 321 4.95 -2.75 2.00
CA LEU A 321 5.45 -2.90 3.36
C LEU A 321 6.13 -4.26 3.57
N SER A 322 5.52 -5.34 3.09
CA SER A 322 6.06 -6.70 3.21
C SER A 322 7.37 -6.86 2.43
N ARG A 323 7.43 -6.29 1.21
CA ARG A 323 8.66 -6.25 0.42
C ARG A 323 9.79 -5.53 1.14
N LEU A 324 9.48 -4.40 1.78
CA LEU A 324 10.47 -3.64 2.54
C LEU A 324 10.93 -4.38 3.79
N ASN A 325 10.04 -5.05 4.51
CA ASN A 325 10.40 -5.89 5.65
C ASN A 325 11.38 -7.01 5.25
N LEU A 326 11.00 -7.81 4.26
CA LEU A 326 11.81 -8.95 3.83
C LEU A 326 13.17 -8.52 3.27
N ARG A 327 13.20 -7.36 2.60
CA ARG A 327 14.44 -6.75 2.15
C ARG A 327 15.31 -6.28 3.31
N GLU A 328 14.74 -5.67 4.35
CA GLU A 328 15.47 -5.25 5.56
C GLU A 328 16.02 -6.47 6.31
N ILE A 329 15.25 -7.56 6.44
CA ILE A 329 15.71 -8.83 7.03
C ILE A 329 16.90 -9.40 6.23
N LYS A 330 16.79 -9.50 4.91
CA LYS A 330 17.88 -9.99 4.05
C LYS A 330 19.12 -9.11 4.09
N TYR A 331 18.93 -7.79 4.19
CA TYR A 331 20.05 -6.86 4.32
C TYR A 331 20.78 -7.02 5.66
N ASN A 332 20.02 -7.27 6.74
CA ASN A 332 20.59 -7.51 8.07
C ASN A 332 21.27 -8.88 8.20
N SER A 333 20.88 -9.87 7.40
CA SER A 333 21.52 -11.19 7.40
C SER A 333 22.84 -11.25 6.61
N LEU A 334 23.14 -10.24 5.78
CA LEU A 334 24.40 -10.18 5.03
C LEU A 334 25.58 -9.82 5.93
N SER A 335 26.72 -10.48 5.71
CA SER A 335 27.99 -10.14 6.37
C SER A 335 28.38 -8.68 6.09
N THR A 336 29.11 -8.04 7.01
CA THR A 336 29.57 -6.65 6.84
C THR A 336 30.37 -6.45 5.53
N GLN A 337 31.17 -7.44 5.14
CA GLN A 337 31.88 -7.44 3.86
C GLN A 337 30.92 -7.51 2.65
N ASP A 338 29.88 -8.33 2.72
CA ASP A 338 28.88 -8.45 1.64
C ASP A 338 27.98 -7.21 1.56
N ARG A 339 27.67 -6.58 2.71
CA ARG A 339 26.99 -5.28 2.76
C ARG A 339 27.81 -4.21 2.03
N LEU A 340 29.13 -4.20 2.23
CA LEU A 340 30.07 -3.30 1.55
C LEU A 340 30.22 -3.64 0.05
N LYS A 341 30.30 -4.92 -0.32
CA LYS A 341 30.30 -5.36 -1.74
C LYS A 341 29.01 -4.99 -2.45
N HIS A 342 27.85 -5.20 -1.82
CA HIS A 342 26.59 -4.71 -2.36
C HIS A 342 26.57 -3.18 -2.42
N LEU A 343 27.18 -2.45 -1.46
CA LEU A 343 27.34 -0.99 -1.54
C LEU A 343 28.18 -0.56 -2.75
N LYS A 344 29.27 -1.28 -3.04
CA LYS A 344 30.19 -1.02 -4.16
C LYS A 344 29.61 -1.43 -5.52
N ASN A 345 29.00 -2.62 -5.64
CA ASN A 345 28.47 -3.16 -6.90
C ASN A 345 27.15 -2.51 -7.38
N TYR A 346 26.51 -1.68 -6.56
CA TYR A 346 25.33 -0.88 -6.94
C TYR A 346 25.67 0.61 -7.14
N GLY A 347 26.94 0.98 -7.06
CA GLY A 347 27.45 2.31 -7.39
C GLY A 347 28.35 2.22 -8.61
N THR A 348 27.90 2.76 -9.74
CA THR A 348 28.69 2.87 -10.98
C THR A 348 29.79 3.93 -10.88
N PHE A 349 30.64 3.91 -9.84
CA PHE A 349 31.79 4.83 -9.77
C PHE A 349 32.95 4.15 -9.06
N ASP A 350 33.85 3.57 -9.85
CA ASP A 350 35.27 3.49 -9.48
C ASP A 350 35.83 4.92 -9.39
N GLU A 351 36.62 5.19 -8.35
CA GLU A 351 37.47 6.36 -8.23
C GLU A 351 38.61 6.24 -9.27
N SER A 352 38.33 6.59 -10.52
CA SER A 352 39.38 6.95 -11.46
C SER A 352 39.60 8.46 -11.38
N ASN A 353 40.78 8.84 -10.88
CA ASN A 353 41.39 10.17 -10.87
C ASN A 353 40.80 11.15 -11.89
N ILE A 354 40.18 12.23 -11.42
CA ILE A 354 39.98 13.45 -12.21
C ILE A 354 40.47 14.65 -11.39
N ASP A 355 41.74 14.93 -11.60
CA ASP A 355 42.35 16.23 -11.43
C ASP A 355 41.68 17.25 -12.38
N GLY A 356 41.53 18.49 -11.92
CA GLY A 356 41.29 19.65 -12.79
C GLY A 356 39.83 20.02 -13.12
N GLY A 357 39.53 21.31 -13.00
CA GLY A 357 38.38 21.96 -13.67
C GLY A 357 37.33 22.54 -12.72
N GLY A 358 37.62 23.75 -12.22
CA GLY A 358 36.66 24.61 -11.57
C GLY A 358 35.64 25.19 -12.56
N GLY A 359 34.38 25.23 -12.15
CA GLY A 359 33.30 25.88 -12.88
C GLY A 359 32.14 26.20 -11.92
N LYS A 360 31.98 27.49 -11.61
CA LYS A 360 30.89 28.03 -10.78
C LYS A 360 29.56 28.00 -11.55
N LEU A 361 28.64 27.13 -11.14
CA LEU A 361 27.22 27.19 -11.46
C LEU A 361 26.41 27.00 -10.16
N VAL A 362 26.45 28.00 -9.29
CA VAL A 362 25.87 27.94 -7.92
C VAL A 362 24.47 28.58 -7.83
N GLY A 363 24.00 29.31 -8.85
CA GLY A 363 22.88 30.25 -8.67
C GLY A 363 21.44 29.70 -8.65
N VAL A 364 21.17 28.51 -9.21
CA VAL A 364 19.77 28.03 -9.41
C VAL A 364 19.38 26.91 -8.43
N GLU A 365 20.35 26.16 -7.92
CA GLU A 365 20.11 25.03 -7.00
C GLU A 365 19.93 25.48 -5.55
N GLU A 366 20.59 26.56 -5.14
CA GLU A 366 20.39 27.14 -3.81
C GLU A 366 18.91 27.50 -3.59
N ARG A 367 18.20 28.11 -4.56
CA ARG A 367 16.81 28.53 -4.33
C ARG A 367 15.84 27.39 -4.02
N LYS A 368 15.93 26.24 -4.70
CA LYS A 368 15.00 25.11 -4.47
C LYS A 368 15.31 24.35 -3.18
N GLU A 369 16.60 24.16 -2.88
CA GLU A 369 17.01 23.55 -1.60
C GLU A 369 16.68 24.47 -0.42
N ILE A 370 16.88 25.78 -0.55
CA ILE A 370 16.50 26.76 0.47
C ILE A 370 14.98 26.72 0.69
N HIS A 371 14.16 26.67 -0.37
CA HIS A 371 12.70 26.59 -0.22
C HIS A 371 12.25 25.29 0.46
N PHE A 372 12.79 24.12 0.08
CA PHE A 372 12.42 22.85 0.72
C PHE A 372 12.85 22.79 2.19
N VAL A 373 14.07 23.25 2.50
CA VAL A 373 14.56 23.34 3.88
C VAL A 373 13.75 24.34 4.70
N PHE A 374 13.35 25.46 4.11
CA PHE A 374 12.47 26.43 4.75
C PHE A 374 11.10 25.85 5.05
N ILE A 375 10.48 25.17 4.08
CA ILE A 375 9.19 24.48 4.25
C ILE A 375 9.29 23.42 5.35
N SER A 376 10.33 22.58 5.34
CA SER A 376 10.52 21.55 6.37
C SER A 376 10.70 22.15 7.77
N LYS A 377 11.46 23.24 7.90
CA LYS A 377 11.62 23.98 9.17
C LYS A 377 10.31 24.64 9.60
N ALA A 378 9.56 25.23 8.66
CA ALA A 378 8.26 25.85 8.93
C ALA A 378 7.22 24.82 9.39
N LEU A 379 7.12 23.67 8.71
CA LEU A 379 6.27 22.55 9.14
C LEU A 379 6.67 22.12 10.54
N THR A 380 7.95 21.83 10.79
CA THR A 380 8.41 21.42 12.13
C THR A 380 8.06 22.44 13.22
N LYS A 381 8.15 23.74 12.92
CA LYS A 381 7.83 24.81 13.87
C LYS A 381 6.33 24.93 14.14
N TYR A 382 5.49 24.84 13.11
CA TYR A 382 4.07 25.14 13.23
C TYR A 382 3.15 23.92 13.38
N TRP A 383 3.63 22.70 13.15
CA TRP A 383 2.80 21.50 13.19
C TRP A 383 2.18 21.22 14.55
N ILE A 384 2.85 21.60 15.66
CA ILE A 384 2.25 21.47 16.99
C ILE A 384 0.98 22.33 17.14
N PHE A 385 0.92 23.51 16.51
CA PHE A 385 -0.29 24.33 16.52
C PHE A 385 -1.40 23.71 15.67
N LEU A 386 -1.04 23.03 14.58
CA LEU A 386 -2.01 22.26 13.78
C LEU A 386 -2.67 21.16 14.63
N VAL A 387 -1.90 20.46 15.48
CA VAL A 387 -2.45 19.49 16.44
C VAL A 387 -3.43 20.16 17.40
N VAL A 388 -3.10 21.33 17.94
CA VAL A 388 -3.98 22.08 18.85
C VAL A 388 -5.27 22.51 18.16
N ILE A 389 -5.19 22.98 16.91
CA ILE A 389 -6.37 23.35 16.11
C ILE A 389 -7.26 22.12 15.85
N CYS A 390 -6.67 20.98 15.46
CA CYS A 390 -7.40 19.73 15.28
C CYS A 390 -8.03 19.23 16.60
N LEU A 391 -7.34 19.41 17.73
CA LEU A 391 -7.88 19.06 19.05
C LEU A 391 -9.08 19.94 19.39
N LEU A 392 -8.98 21.25 19.18
CA LEU A 392 -10.07 22.21 19.39
C LEU A 392 -11.27 21.90 18.48
N PHE A 393 -11.04 21.51 17.23
CA PHE A 393 -12.11 21.14 16.29
C PHE A 393 -12.93 19.91 16.73
N ASN A 394 -12.36 19.06 17.58
CA ASN A 394 -13.04 17.90 18.18
C ASN A 394 -13.76 18.23 19.51
N THR A 395 -13.52 19.41 20.09
CA THR A 395 -14.22 19.88 21.30
C THR A 395 -15.63 20.39 20.97
N PRO A 396 -16.59 20.29 21.92
CA PRO A 396 -17.97 20.68 21.66
C PRO A 396 -18.08 22.21 21.70
N LEU A 397 -18.00 22.86 20.54
CA LEU A 397 -18.11 24.32 20.45
C LEU A 397 -19.56 24.82 20.33
N ALA A 398 -20.54 23.99 19.93
CA ALA A 398 -21.91 24.50 19.69
C ALA A 398 -23.12 23.52 19.69
N SER A 399 -23.01 22.18 19.68
CA SER A 399 -24.25 21.38 19.40
C SER A 399 -24.42 19.96 19.96
N SER A 400 -23.45 19.34 20.64
CA SER A 400 -23.72 18.10 21.39
C SER A 400 -22.71 17.90 22.52
N ASN A 401 -23.20 17.77 23.75
CA ASN A 401 -22.39 17.60 24.95
C ASN A 401 -22.18 16.11 25.23
N ASN A 402 -21.45 15.44 24.33
CA ASN A 402 -21.14 14.03 24.49
C ASN A 402 -19.96 13.85 25.44
N LEU A 403 -19.96 12.81 26.27
CA LEU A 403 -18.85 12.51 27.19
C LEU A 403 -17.50 12.35 26.46
N PHE A 404 -17.50 11.73 25.28
CA PHE A 404 -16.27 11.64 24.46
C PHE A 404 -15.72 13.01 24.06
N SER A 405 -16.60 13.97 23.73
CA SER A 405 -16.21 15.35 23.39
C SER A 405 -15.70 16.11 24.61
N ILE A 406 -16.28 15.87 25.79
CA ILE A 406 -15.78 16.42 27.07
C ILE A 406 -14.37 15.92 27.36
N GLY A 407 -14.07 14.65 27.12
CA GLY A 407 -12.71 14.13 27.30
C GLY A 407 -11.67 14.87 26.44
N PHE A 408 -11.98 15.18 25.16
CA PHE A 408 -11.09 16.01 24.33
C PHE A 408 -10.89 17.42 24.88
N PHE A 409 -11.94 18.01 25.46
CA PHE A 409 -11.84 19.31 26.12
C PHE A 409 -10.93 19.25 27.35
N ILE A 410 -10.99 18.18 28.15
CA ILE A 410 -10.06 17.96 29.27
C ILE A 410 -8.60 17.88 28.77
N PHE A 411 -8.34 17.15 27.68
CA PHE A 411 -7.00 17.12 27.06
C PHE A 411 -6.53 18.51 26.61
N PHE A 412 -7.41 19.30 26.01
CA PHE A 412 -7.10 20.65 25.57
C PHE A 412 -6.74 21.57 26.74
N VAL A 413 -7.55 21.58 27.80
CA VAL A 413 -7.27 22.36 29.02
C VAL A 413 -5.98 21.89 29.68
N PHE A 414 -5.79 20.57 29.80
CA PHE A 414 -4.56 20.00 30.37
C PHE A 414 -3.30 20.41 29.58
N LEU A 415 -3.37 20.43 28.25
CA LEU A 415 -2.28 20.92 27.41
C LEU A 415 -1.93 22.39 27.71
N LEU A 416 -2.95 23.25 27.84
CA LEU A 416 -2.76 24.66 28.19
C LEU A 416 -2.17 24.83 29.60
N LEU A 417 -2.61 24.03 30.57
CA LEU A 417 -2.07 24.04 31.94
C LEU A 417 -0.59 23.65 31.96
N ILE A 418 -0.21 22.55 31.29
CA ILE A 418 1.20 22.15 31.18
C ILE A 418 2.03 23.27 30.53
N PHE A 419 1.49 23.92 29.50
CA PHE A 419 2.15 25.03 28.82
C PHE A 419 2.35 26.26 29.73
N GLN A 420 1.36 26.60 30.55
CA GLN A 420 1.43 27.74 31.49
C GLN A 420 2.36 27.50 32.69
N ILE A 421 2.44 26.27 33.22
CA ILE A 421 3.25 25.96 34.42
C ILE A 421 4.74 26.22 34.17
N SER A 422 5.30 25.64 33.12
CA SER A 422 6.69 25.84 32.74
C SER A 422 6.95 25.30 31.35
N PHE A 423 7.64 26.09 30.53
CA PHE A 423 8.03 25.67 29.19
C PHE A 423 8.97 24.44 29.19
N ARG A 424 9.83 24.32 30.21
CA ARG A 424 10.75 23.17 30.36
C ARG A 424 9.98 21.88 30.64
N PHE A 425 8.98 21.97 31.52
CA PHE A 425 8.09 20.86 31.86
C PHE A 425 7.22 20.45 30.65
N PHE A 426 6.68 21.43 29.91
CA PHE A 426 5.93 21.21 28.68
C PHE A 426 6.72 20.42 27.64
N ARG A 427 7.95 20.82 27.34
CA ARG A 427 8.79 20.15 26.34
C ARG A 427 9.06 18.68 26.69
N ASN A 428 9.26 18.38 27.97
CA ASN A 428 9.54 17.00 28.41
C ASN A 428 8.25 16.14 28.45
N THR A 429 7.10 16.75 28.70
CA THR A 429 5.82 16.03 28.86
C THR A 429 5.05 15.86 27.55
N ILE A 430 5.28 16.71 26.55
CA ILE A 430 4.48 16.72 25.31
C ILE A 430 4.49 15.39 24.55
N PHE A 431 5.61 14.63 24.61
CA PHE A 431 5.68 13.30 24.01
C PHE A 431 4.67 12.33 24.64
N ALA A 432 4.62 12.30 25.97
CA ALA A 432 3.69 11.47 26.72
C ALA A 432 2.25 11.93 26.50
N PHE A 433 2.00 13.24 26.51
CA PHE A 433 0.69 13.82 26.23
C PHE A 433 0.15 13.42 24.84
N LEU A 434 0.93 13.58 23.79
CA LEU A 434 0.52 13.24 22.42
C LEU A 434 0.26 11.74 22.27
N THR A 435 1.03 10.89 22.96
CA THR A 435 0.81 9.44 22.97
C THR A 435 -0.50 9.08 23.68
N LEU A 436 -0.77 9.69 24.85
CA LEU A 436 -2.03 9.51 25.57
C LEU A 436 -3.23 9.97 24.72
N LEU A 437 -3.08 11.09 24.03
CA LEU A 437 -4.09 11.62 23.12
C LEU A 437 -4.41 10.65 21.98
N ILE A 438 -3.40 9.99 21.39
CA ILE A 438 -3.61 8.96 20.36
C ILE A 438 -4.35 7.75 20.93
N ILE A 439 -3.99 7.29 22.13
CA ILE A 439 -4.66 6.16 22.80
C ILE A 439 -6.12 6.49 23.07
N TYR A 440 -6.40 7.65 23.67
CA TYR A 440 -7.77 8.09 23.95
C TYR A 440 -8.59 8.21 22.66
N SER A 441 -8.05 8.88 21.64
CA SER A 441 -8.73 9.04 20.34
C SER A 441 -9.02 7.70 19.67
N SER A 442 -8.10 6.73 19.81
CA SER A 442 -8.27 5.37 19.28
C SER A 442 -9.38 4.61 20.01
N LEU A 443 -9.47 4.74 21.34
CA LEU A 443 -10.55 4.13 22.13
C LEU A 443 -11.92 4.72 21.77
N VAL A 444 -12.00 6.03 21.60
CA VAL A 444 -13.24 6.70 21.13
C VAL A 444 -13.63 6.19 19.74
N LEU A 445 -12.66 6.06 18.82
CA LEU A 445 -12.92 5.60 17.46
C LEU A 445 -13.44 4.16 17.43
N ILE A 446 -12.79 3.25 18.18
CA ILE A 446 -13.22 1.86 18.30
C ILE A 446 -14.61 1.79 18.94
N SER A 447 -14.89 2.60 19.96
CA SER A 447 -16.19 2.60 20.64
C SER A 447 -17.32 3.05 19.71
N ILE A 448 -17.11 4.15 18.96
CA ILE A 448 -18.08 4.63 17.95
C ILE A 448 -18.30 3.59 16.87
N TYR A 449 -17.23 2.92 16.41
CA TYR A 449 -17.31 1.88 15.39
C TYR A 449 -18.08 0.64 15.87
N CYS A 450 -17.77 0.12 17.05
CA CYS A 450 -18.45 -1.06 17.62
C CYS A 450 -19.95 -0.80 17.83
N TYR A 451 -20.32 0.43 18.21
CA TYR A 451 -21.72 0.75 18.45
C TYR A 451 -22.59 0.78 17.19
N GLN A 452 -21.99 0.82 16.00
CA GLN A 452 -22.75 0.75 14.74
C GLN A 452 -23.27 -0.66 14.41
N PHE A 453 -22.74 -1.71 15.06
CA PHE A 453 -23.26 -3.07 14.85
C PHE A 453 -24.66 -3.22 15.46
N PRO A 454 -25.61 -3.88 14.77
CA PRO A 454 -27.01 -3.94 15.18
C PRO A 454 -27.21 -4.61 16.55
N SER A 455 -26.41 -5.62 16.89
CA SER A 455 -26.55 -6.39 18.14
C SER A 455 -25.83 -5.77 19.36
N VAL A 456 -24.98 -4.75 19.15
CA VAL A 456 -24.13 -4.19 20.21
C VAL A 456 -24.90 -3.35 21.24
N PRO A 457 -25.89 -2.51 20.87
CA PRO A 457 -26.67 -1.76 21.84
C PRO A 457 -27.42 -2.67 22.84
N GLU A 458 -28.01 -3.76 22.37
CA GLU A 458 -28.70 -4.74 23.22
C GLU A 458 -27.73 -5.50 24.13
N PHE A 459 -26.59 -5.91 23.58
CA PHE A 459 -25.54 -6.57 24.34
C PHE A 459 -25.00 -5.66 25.46
N LEU A 460 -24.76 -4.38 25.16
CA LEU A 460 -24.29 -3.40 26.13
C LEU A 460 -25.32 -3.16 27.23
N ASN A 461 -26.60 -3.02 26.88
CA ASN A 461 -27.66 -2.90 27.87
C ASN A 461 -27.72 -4.12 28.80
N LYS A 462 -27.59 -5.34 28.27
CA LYS A 462 -27.58 -6.57 29.08
C LYS A 462 -26.36 -6.69 30.00
N LEU A 463 -25.19 -6.21 29.56
CA LEU A 463 -23.94 -6.37 30.31
C LEU A 463 -23.70 -5.27 31.34
N THR A 464 -24.04 -4.02 31.02
CA THR A 464 -23.77 -2.85 31.89
C THR A 464 -25.03 -2.18 32.42
N GLY A 465 -26.23 -2.55 31.97
CA GLY A 465 -27.48 -1.84 32.29
C GLY A 465 -27.55 -0.43 31.68
N LEU A 466 -26.75 -0.15 30.64
CA LEU A 466 -26.71 1.17 30.01
C LEU A 466 -27.98 1.37 29.17
N ASN A 467 -28.85 2.27 29.63
CA ASN A 467 -30.01 2.73 28.86
C ASN A 467 -29.57 3.49 27.60
N LEU A 468 -30.37 3.42 26.53
CA LEU A 468 -30.11 4.09 25.24
C LEU A 468 -29.81 5.60 25.40
N LYS A 469 -30.49 6.27 26.34
CA LYS A 469 -30.26 7.69 26.65
C LYS A 469 -28.88 7.96 27.23
N LEU A 470 -28.40 7.09 28.15
CA LEU A 470 -27.06 7.22 28.72
C LEU A 470 -25.98 6.93 27.66
N ALA A 471 -26.24 5.98 26.76
CA ALA A 471 -25.34 5.72 25.63
C ALA A 471 -25.24 6.95 24.71
N GLU A 472 -26.36 7.62 24.43
CA GLU A 472 -26.40 8.86 23.66
C GLU A 472 -25.62 9.99 24.36
N GLU A 473 -25.78 10.17 25.67
CA GLU A 473 -25.00 11.12 26.49
C GLU A 473 -23.49 10.82 26.48
N ILE A 474 -23.10 9.54 26.43
CA ILE A 474 -21.69 9.17 26.27
C ILE A 474 -21.16 9.60 24.88
N GLY A 475 -22.04 9.68 23.88
CA GLY A 475 -21.74 9.96 22.48
C GLY A 475 -21.86 8.73 21.57
N LEU A 476 -22.42 7.63 22.08
CA LEU A 476 -22.72 6.40 21.35
C LEU A 476 -24.11 6.53 20.72
N GLN A 477 -24.14 6.92 19.45
CA GLN A 477 -25.36 7.03 18.67
C GLN A 477 -25.27 6.06 17.47
N LYS A 478 -26.37 5.37 17.20
CA LYS A 478 -26.51 4.52 16.01
C LYS A 478 -26.93 5.41 14.85
N TYR A 479 -26.24 5.31 13.72
CA TYR A 479 -26.55 6.09 12.54
C TYR A 479 -27.03 5.15 11.44
N GLU A 480 -28.28 5.31 11.00
CA GLU A 480 -28.89 4.51 9.94
C GLU A 480 -29.20 5.38 8.71
N GLY A 481 -29.03 4.82 7.51
CA GLY A 481 -29.47 5.43 6.26
C GLY A 481 -28.89 6.83 5.96
N GLU A 482 -29.75 7.85 6.03
CA GLU A 482 -29.46 9.24 5.62
C GLU A 482 -28.50 9.97 6.58
N ASP A 483 -28.41 9.54 7.83
CA ASP A 483 -27.52 10.13 8.85
C ASP A 483 -26.08 9.64 8.74
N PHE A 484 -25.77 8.74 7.79
CA PHE A 484 -24.41 8.25 7.58
C PHE A 484 -23.43 9.39 7.20
N GLY A 485 -23.93 10.46 6.57
CA GLY A 485 -23.14 11.66 6.31
C GLY A 485 -22.66 12.34 7.61
N VAL A 486 -23.54 12.41 8.61
CA VAL A 486 -23.22 12.99 9.93
C VAL A 486 -22.19 12.12 10.66
N LEU A 487 -22.34 10.78 10.58
CA LEU A 487 -21.34 9.83 11.06
C LEU A 487 -20.00 10.06 10.36
N PHE A 488 -19.98 10.18 9.03
CA PHE A 488 -18.75 10.39 8.28
C PHE A 488 -18.03 11.68 8.68
N PHE A 489 -18.76 12.79 8.89
CA PHE A 489 -18.19 14.02 9.42
C PHE A 489 -17.64 13.86 10.84
N ARG A 490 -18.34 13.14 11.73
CA ARG A 490 -17.86 12.82 13.08
C ARG A 490 -16.58 11.97 13.05
N LEU A 491 -16.52 10.99 12.15
CA LEU A 491 -15.35 10.14 11.95
C LEU A 491 -14.17 10.92 11.37
N ILE A 492 -14.37 11.74 10.33
CA ILE A 492 -13.31 12.56 9.74
C ILE A 492 -12.66 13.47 10.79
N LYS A 493 -13.46 14.10 11.66
CA LYS A 493 -12.95 14.94 12.75
C LYS A 493 -11.96 14.17 13.63
N LEU A 494 -12.34 12.96 14.04
CA LEU A 494 -11.55 12.09 14.89
C LEU A 494 -10.32 11.53 14.18
N ILE A 495 -10.48 11.07 12.93
CA ILE A 495 -9.38 10.52 12.11
C ILE A 495 -8.34 11.61 11.80
N SER A 496 -8.79 12.82 11.47
CA SER A 496 -7.92 13.97 11.24
C SER A 496 -7.05 14.25 12.47
N LEU A 497 -7.64 14.25 13.67
CA LEU A 497 -6.90 14.39 14.92
C LEU A 497 -5.86 13.28 15.10
N ILE A 498 -6.24 12.02 14.88
CA ILE A 498 -5.31 10.90 15.05
C ILE A 498 -4.15 11.00 14.04
N ILE A 499 -4.42 11.25 12.76
CA ILE A 499 -3.39 11.35 11.71
C ILE A 499 -2.45 12.53 11.99
N VAL A 500 -2.98 13.73 12.26
CA VAL A 500 -2.15 14.93 12.49
C VAL A 500 -1.29 14.78 13.73
N THR A 501 -1.85 14.21 14.81
CA THR A 501 -1.13 13.92 16.07
C THR A 501 -0.07 12.84 15.85
N MET A 502 -0.38 11.80 15.07
CA MET A 502 0.56 10.74 14.72
C MET A 502 1.71 11.26 13.85
N LEU A 503 1.44 12.12 12.87
CA LEU A 503 2.46 12.80 12.07
C LEU A 503 3.34 13.70 12.94
N GLN A 504 2.76 14.45 13.87
CA GLN A 504 3.51 15.24 14.85
C GLN A 504 4.47 14.36 15.64
N LEU A 505 3.98 13.26 16.21
CA LEU A 505 4.76 12.39 17.09
C LEU A 505 5.95 11.74 16.36
N LYS A 506 5.74 11.24 15.13
CA LYS A 506 6.76 10.43 14.44
C LYS A 506 7.70 11.21 13.54
N PHE A 507 7.26 12.34 12.97
CA PHE A 507 8.05 13.10 12.01
C PHE A 507 8.64 14.35 12.64
N PHE A 508 7.79 15.14 13.31
CA PHE A 508 8.14 16.50 13.70
C PHE A 508 8.61 16.61 15.15
N HIS A 509 8.20 15.72 16.05
CA HIS A 509 8.46 15.85 17.48
C HIS A 509 9.96 15.93 17.82
N HIS A 510 10.79 15.04 17.26
CA HIS A 510 12.23 15.05 17.53
C HIS A 510 12.92 16.30 16.95
N ALA A 511 12.53 16.73 15.75
CA ALA A 511 13.07 17.94 15.12
C ALA A 511 12.61 19.21 15.86
N TRP A 512 11.36 19.26 16.31
CA TRP A 512 10.79 20.33 17.12
C TRP A 512 11.45 20.40 18.50
N SER A 513 11.64 19.26 19.17
CA SER A 513 12.30 19.19 20.47
C SER A 513 13.73 19.75 20.41
N LYS A 514 14.46 19.49 19.32
CA LYS A 514 15.78 20.10 19.06
C LYS A 514 15.72 21.61 18.82
N LEU A 515 14.75 22.08 18.03
CA LEU A 515 14.57 23.51 17.73
C LEU A 515 14.27 24.34 18.97
N VAL A 516 13.58 23.73 19.94
CA VAL A 516 13.06 24.39 21.15
C VAL A 516 14.01 24.22 22.36
N ARG A 517 15.22 23.69 22.16
CA ARG A 517 16.23 23.60 23.24
C ARG A 517 16.72 24.97 23.65
N THR A 518 16.75 25.23 24.96
CA THR A 518 17.36 26.42 25.54
C THR A 518 18.87 26.21 25.74
N PRO A 519 19.71 27.26 25.67
CA PRO A 519 21.16 27.15 25.83
C PRO A 519 21.62 26.53 27.16
N SER A 520 20.79 26.61 28.20
CA SER A 520 21.04 26.03 29.53
C SER A 520 20.97 24.49 29.59
N ASP A 521 20.51 23.83 28.52
CA ASP A 521 20.51 22.36 28.38
C ASP A 521 21.68 21.84 27.51
N ILE A 522 22.53 22.73 27.01
CA ILE A 522 23.73 22.37 26.26
C ILE A 522 24.77 21.96 27.30
N SER A 523 25.10 20.66 27.35
CA SER A 523 26.22 20.20 28.18
C SER A 523 27.51 20.90 27.71
N GLN A 524 28.47 21.15 28.61
CA GLN A 524 29.75 21.78 28.25
C GLN A 524 30.44 21.11 27.05
N ALA A 525 30.21 19.80 26.84
CA ALA A 525 30.71 19.04 25.70
C ALA A 525 30.16 19.48 24.34
N ASP A 526 28.90 19.94 24.27
CA ASP A 526 28.30 20.43 23.02
C ASP A 526 28.74 21.87 22.70
N ILE A 527 29.12 22.66 23.71
CA ILE A 527 29.69 24.02 23.54
C ILE A 527 31.11 23.93 22.97
N GLU A 528 31.92 22.97 23.41
CA GLU A 528 33.27 22.75 22.86
C GLU A 528 33.24 22.34 21.38
N ILE A 529 32.30 21.51 20.96
CA ILE A 529 32.16 21.09 19.56
C ILE A 529 31.74 22.28 18.66
N ILE A 530 30.85 23.15 19.16
CA ILE A 530 30.41 24.35 18.42
C ILE A 530 31.54 25.41 18.38
N ALA A 531 32.32 25.55 19.46
CA ALA A 531 33.47 26.45 19.51
C ALA A 531 34.63 25.99 18.61
N CYS A 532 34.81 24.67 18.42
CA CYS A 532 35.77 24.11 17.47
C CYS A 532 35.33 24.35 16.02
N SER A 533 34.03 24.21 15.71
CA SER A 533 33.49 24.44 14.36
C SER A 533 33.47 25.91 13.92
N SER A 534 33.67 26.87 14.83
CA SER A 534 33.74 28.30 14.48
C SER A 534 35.17 28.84 14.39
N ARG A 535 36.18 27.97 14.59
CA ARG A 535 37.61 28.31 14.48
C ARG A 535 38.29 27.72 13.24
N GLU A 536 37.59 26.91 12.46
CA GLU A 536 37.92 26.56 11.06
C GLU A 536 37.06 27.39 10.12
#